data_AF-K0HZM6-F1
#
_entry.id   AF-K0HZM6-F1
#
_cell.length_a   1.000
_cell.length_b   1.000
_cell.length_c   1.000
_cell.angle_alpha   90.00
_cell.angle_beta   90.00
_cell.angle_gamma   90.00
#
_symmetry.space_group_name_H-M   'P 1'
#
loop_
_entity.id
_entity.type
_entity.pdbx_description
1 polymer ?
#
loop_
_entity_poly.entity_id
_entity_poly.type
_entity_poly.pdbx_seq_one_letter_code
_entity_poly.pdbx_strand_id
1 'polypeptide(L)' 'MQAHGAEVCIRGGKVEVLEGDWNPGRTVLLKFPSFEAARAFYDTPEYQKAKAAREGAAIMRMVCVEGV' A
#
# COMPACT_ATOMS: atom_id res chain seq x y z
N MET A 1 -1.73 -6.73 -8.67
CA MET A 1 -2.64 -6.29 -7.59
C MET A 1 -3.92 -7.12 -7.63
N GLN A 2 -4.82 -6.93 -8.60
CA GLN A 2 -6.04 -7.75 -8.72
C GLN A 2 -5.77 -9.25 -8.88
N ALA A 3 -4.73 -9.63 -9.64
CA ALA A 3 -4.30 -11.02 -9.82
C ALA A 3 -3.85 -11.73 -8.51
N HIS A 4 -3.61 -10.98 -7.43
CA HIS A 4 -3.23 -11.54 -6.12
C HIS A 4 -4.32 -11.33 -5.06
N GLY A 5 -5.58 -11.10 -5.49
CA GLY A 5 -6.69 -10.91 -4.56
C GLY A 5 -6.67 -9.56 -3.83
N ALA A 6 -5.90 -8.58 -4.30
CA ALA A 6 -5.91 -7.24 -3.74
C ALA A 6 -7.12 -6.45 -4.27
N GLU A 7 -8.00 -6.04 -3.36
CA GLU A 7 -9.04 -5.06 -3.61
C GLU A 7 -8.48 -3.65 -3.39
N VAL A 8 -8.62 -2.76 -4.38
CA VAL A 8 -8.13 -1.39 -4.28
C VAL A 8 -9.21 -0.52 -3.65
N CYS A 9 -9.08 -0.23 -2.35
CA CYS A 9 -10.04 0.62 -1.63
C CYS A 9 -9.76 2.11 -1.83
N ILE A 10 -8.48 2.51 -1.86
CA ILE A 10 -8.05 3.90 -2.04
C ILE A 10 -6.84 3.93 -2.97
N ARG A 11 -6.79 4.88 -3.92
CA ARG A 11 -5.63 5.08 -4.79
C ARG A 11 -5.38 6.55 -5.13
N GLY A 12 -4.98 7.33 -4.13
CA GLY A 12 -4.67 8.76 -4.27
C GLY A 12 -5.90 9.66 -4.26
N GLY A 13 -6.94 9.29 -3.49
CA GLY A 13 -8.11 10.15 -3.26
C GLY A 13 -7.79 11.37 -2.40
N LYS A 14 -8.79 12.22 -2.16
CA LYS A 14 -8.68 13.38 -1.26
C LYS A 14 -8.22 12.91 0.13
N VAL A 15 -7.19 13.57 0.65
CA VAL A 15 -6.70 13.37 2.02
C VAL A 15 -7.06 14.62 2.82
N GLU A 16 -7.59 14.42 4.02
CA GLU A 16 -7.85 15.46 5.00
C GLU A 16 -7.24 15.00 6.32
N VAL A 17 -6.29 15.78 6.85
CA VAL A 17 -5.62 15.45 8.11
C VAL A 17 -6.50 15.93 9.24
N LEU A 18 -7.06 15.00 10.01
CA LEU A 18 -7.94 15.31 11.14
C LEU A 18 -7.15 15.65 12.41
N GLU A 19 -6.05 14.94 12.65
CA GLU A 19 -5.16 15.12 13.81
C GLU A 19 -3.71 14.79 13.45
N GLY A 20 -2.75 15.41 14.14
CA GLY A 20 -1.31 15.17 13.96
C GLY A 20 -0.67 15.91 12.77
N ASP A 21 0.59 15.57 12.48
CA ASP A 21 1.41 16.20 11.45
C ASP A 21 1.63 15.33 10.21
N TRP A 22 1.09 14.10 10.19
CA TRP A 22 1.24 13.21 9.06
C TRP A 22 0.35 13.65 7.89
N ASN A 23 0.97 14.32 6.93
CA ASN A 23 0.32 14.79 5.71
C ASN A 23 0.81 14.02 4.46
N PRO A 24 0.27 12.83 4.17
CA PRO A 24 0.70 12.05 3.02
C PRO A 24 0.16 12.65 1.71
N GLY A 25 1.06 12.96 0.77
CA GLY A 25 0.66 13.47 -0.55
C GLY A 25 -0.09 12.45 -1.43
N ARG A 26 0.15 11.15 -1.23
CA ARG A 26 -0.59 10.07 -1.91
C ARG A 26 -0.77 8.87 -0.98
N THR A 27 -2.02 8.50 -0.75
CA THR A 27 -2.40 7.32 0.05
C THR A 27 -2.96 6.22 -0.83
N VAL A 28 -2.56 4.98 -0.55
CA VAL A 28 -3.09 3.77 -1.19
C VAL A 28 -3.48 2.79 -0.10
N LEU A 29 -4.71 2.26 -0.17
CA LEU A 29 -5.19 1.21 0.70
C LEU A 29 -5.59 0.01 -0.16
N LEU A 30 -4.99 -1.12 0.14
CA LEU A 30 -5.27 -2.41 -0.50
C LEU A 30 -5.82 -3.35 0.57
N LYS A 31 -7.00 -3.91 0.32
CA LYS A 31 -7.58 -4.96 1.16
C LYS A 31 -7.25 -6.32 0.56
N PHE A 32 -6.86 -7.24 1.42
CA PHE A 32 -6.55 -8.63 1.07
C PHE A 32 -7.43 -9.56 1.89
N PRO A 33 -7.61 -10.82 1.46
CA PRO A 33 -8.42 -11.80 2.19
C PRO A 33 -7.80 -12.22 3.53
N SER A 34 -6.48 -12.07 3.71
CA SER A 34 -5.80 -12.31 4.99
C SER A 34 -4.52 -11.47 5.10
N PHE A 35 -3.94 -11.41 6.31
CA PHE A 35 -2.66 -10.75 6.56
C PHE A 35 -1.52 -11.43 5.77
N GLU A 36 -1.51 -12.76 5.73
CA GLU A 36 -0.52 -13.55 4.98
C GLU A 36 -0.59 -13.27 3.49
N ALA A 37 -1.80 -13.11 2.93
CA ALA A 37 -1.97 -12.75 1.52
C ALA A 37 -1.38 -11.35 1.22
N ALA A 38 -1.59 -10.38 2.11
CA ALA A 38 -1.00 -9.05 1.98
C ALA A 38 0.54 -9.08 2.08
N ARG A 39 1.08 -9.89 3.00
CA ARG A 39 2.51 -10.09 3.16
C ARG A 39 3.13 -10.77 1.95
N ALA A 40 2.53 -11.86 1.49
CA ALA A 40 2.96 -12.60 0.31
C ALA A 40 2.94 -11.71 -0.95
N PHE A 41 1.94 -10.85 -1.10
CA PHE A 41 1.88 -9.87 -2.19
C PHE A 41 3.13 -8.97 -2.21
N TYR A 42 3.57 -8.48 -1.05
CA TYR A 42 4.78 -7.65 -0.97
C TYR A 42 6.02 -8.39 -1.46
N ASP A 43 6.13 -9.68 -1.19
CA ASP A 43 7.28 -10.50 -1.54
C ASP A 43 7.28 -10.99 -3.00
N THR A 44 6.23 -10.68 -3.77
CA THR A 44 6.17 -11.05 -5.20
C THR A 44 7.26 -10.36 -6.04
N PRO A 45 7.85 -11.05 -7.03
CA PRO A 45 8.81 -10.45 -7.95
C PRO A 45 8.26 -9.21 -8.67
N GLU A 46 6.98 -9.21 -9.00
CA GLU A 46 6.28 -8.11 -9.64
C GLU A 46 6.26 -6.87 -8.75
N TYR A 47 5.94 -7.04 -7.46
CA TYR A 47 5.92 -5.94 -6.51
C TYR A 47 7.34 -5.45 -6.19
N GLN A 48 8.31 -6.35 -6.06
CA GLN A 48 9.72 -5.97 -5.85
C GLN A 48 10.27 -5.14 -7.02
N LYS A 49 9.93 -5.48 -8.27
CA LYS A 49 10.25 -4.64 -9.44
C LYS A 49 9.63 -3.25 -9.34
N ALA A 50 8.36 -3.17 -8.95
CA ALA A 50 7.68 -1.88 -8.76
C ALA A 50 8.30 -1.05 -7.62
N LYS A 51 8.76 -1.70 -6.55
CA LYS A 51 9.49 -1.07 -5.44
C LYS A 51 10.83 -0.50 -5.93
N ALA A 52 11.62 -1.29 -6.66
CA ALA A 52 12.90 -0.85 -7.23
C ALA A 52 12.72 0.33 -8.21
N ALA A 53 11.71 0.28 -9.07
CA ALA A 53 11.39 1.38 -9.99
C ALA A 53 11.00 2.69 -9.27
N ARG A 54 10.58 2.63 -8.00
CA ARG A 54 10.25 3.80 -7.19
C ARG A 54 11.45 4.31 -6.38
N GLU A 55 12.54 3.57 -6.29
CA GLU A 55 13.71 3.94 -5.50
C GLU A 55 14.24 5.32 -5.92
N GLY A 56 14.48 6.20 -4.94
CA GLY A 56 14.90 7.59 -5.17
C GLY A 56 13.80 8.54 -5.68
N ALA A 57 12.67 8.04 -6.17
CA ALA A 57 11.58 8.87 -6.72
C ALA A 57 10.62 9.41 -5.65
N ALA A 58 10.47 8.70 -4.52
CA ALA A 58 9.61 9.13 -3.42
C ALA A 58 9.98 8.47 -2.08
N ILE A 59 9.69 9.15 -0.97
CA ILE A 59 9.71 8.55 0.36
C ILE A 59 8.39 7.79 0.55
N MET A 60 8.47 6.46 0.59
CA MET A 60 7.30 5.59 0.79
C MET A 60 7.29 5.02 2.20
N ARG A 61 6.17 5.19 2.90
CA ARG A 61 5.89 4.50 4.17
C ARG A 61 4.79 3.48 3.90
N MET A 62 5.01 2.24 4.31
CA MET A 62 4.07 1.14 4.08
C MET A 62 4.00 0.26 5.32
N VAL A 63 2.78 -0.08 5.71
CA VAL A 63 2.49 -1.00 6.81
C VAL A 63 1.48 -2.03 6.33
N CYS A 64 1.55 -3.23 6.90
CA CYS A 64 0.52 -4.24 6.79
C CYS A 64 -0.20 -4.28 8.14
N VAL A 65 -1.52 -4.24 8.15
CA VAL A 65 -2.34 -4.16 9.36
C VAL A 65 -3.34 -5.31 9.31
N GLU A 66 -3.40 -6.09 10.39
CA GLU A 66 -4.42 -7.13 10.55
C GLU A 66 -5.77 -6.47 10.84
N GLY A 67 -6.82 -6.92 10.15
CA GLY A 67 -8.18 -6.49 10.41
C GLY A 67 -8.75 -7.17 11.67
N VAL A 68 -9.84 -6.62 12.19
CA VAL A 68 -10.64 -7.25 13.27
C VAL A 68 -11.61 -8.27 12.68
#